data_AF-A0A5B0DJ63-F1
#
_entry.id   AF-A0A5B0DJ63-F1
#
_cell.length_a   1.000
_cell.length_b   1.000
_cell.length_c   1.000
_cell.angle_alpha   90.00
_cell.angle_beta   90.00
_cell.angle_gamma   90.00
#
_symmetry.space_group_name_H-M   'P 1'
#
loop_
_entity.id
_entity.type
_entity.pdbx_description
1 polymer ?
#
loop_
_entity_poly.entity_id
_entity_poly.type
_entity_poly.pdbx_seq_one_letter_code
_entity_poly.pdbx_strand_id
1 'polypeptide(L)'
;MSNIDQIIDEHSRYLVRIAYLYVKNWSTAEDIVQEVFVTYFQKSDQFRNEASLKTYLTKMTANRAKDYLRSWKHKKDVLFDTIFTSAKGAEEVVLEQEQLATLEKNLFQLPLKYREPLLLFYYDEQSIAEIASYLQLNENTVKTRLRRAKQQLKEFFEEEDEEVVSN
;
A
#
# COMPACT_ATOMS: atom_id res chain seq x y z
N MET A 1 -18.31 -3.78 -23.21
CA MET A 1 -16.93 -3.71 -22.68
C MET A 1 -16.53 -5.13 -22.29
N SER A 2 -15.26 -5.51 -22.50
CA SER A 2 -14.79 -6.83 -22.08
C SER A 2 -14.87 -6.95 -20.55
N ASN A 3 -15.06 -8.15 -20.01
CA ASN A 3 -14.99 -8.40 -18.55
C ASN A 3 -13.65 -7.91 -17.95
N ILE A 4 -12.59 -7.97 -18.76
CA ILE A 4 -11.24 -7.48 -18.43
C ILE A 4 -11.24 -5.96 -18.17
N ASP A 5 -11.81 -5.17 -19.09
CA ASP A 5 -11.80 -3.70 -19.01
C ASP A 5 -12.54 -3.24 -17.74
N GLN A 6 -13.66 -3.88 -17.42
CA GLN A 6 -14.45 -3.56 -16.24
C GLN A 6 -13.67 -3.81 -14.93
N ILE A 7 -12.98 -4.94 -14.82
CA ILE A 7 -12.15 -5.28 -13.65
C ILE A 7 -11.00 -4.27 -13.50
N ILE A 8 -10.36 -3.88 -14.60
CA ILE A 8 -9.28 -2.90 -14.61
C ILE A 8 -9.82 -1.54 -14.15
N ASP A 9 -10.91 -1.04 -14.73
CA ASP A 9 -11.49 0.26 -14.39
C ASP A 9 -11.93 0.31 -12.92
N GLU A 10 -12.53 -0.77 -12.41
CA GLU A 10 -13.04 -0.84 -11.04
C GLU A 10 -11.92 -0.88 -9.98
N HIS A 11 -10.80 -1.54 -10.27
CA HIS A 11 -9.78 -1.82 -9.25
C HIS A 11 -8.47 -1.04 -9.41
N SER A 12 -8.12 -0.54 -10.61
CA SER A 12 -6.80 0.04 -10.87
C SER A 12 -6.42 1.16 -9.92
N ARG A 13 -7.29 2.18 -9.77
CA ARG A 13 -7.00 3.34 -8.92
C ARG A 13 -6.70 2.92 -7.48
N TYR A 14 -7.51 2.01 -6.96
CA TYR A 14 -7.35 1.48 -5.60
C TYR A 14 -6.05 0.67 -5.47
N LEU A 15 -5.77 -0.24 -6.40
CA LEU A 15 -4.56 -1.07 -6.34
C LEU A 15 -3.28 -0.25 -6.50
N VAL A 16 -3.28 0.78 -7.37
CA VAL A 16 -2.13 1.68 -7.54
C VAL A 16 -1.87 2.44 -6.25
N ARG A 17 -2.93 2.90 -5.57
CA ARG A 17 -2.80 3.54 -4.26
C ARG A 17 -2.20 2.59 -3.23
N ILE A 18 -2.66 1.34 -3.18
CA ILE A 18 -2.08 0.32 -2.31
C ILE A 18 -0.60 0.11 -2.64
N ALA A 19 -0.24 -0.16 -3.89
CA ALA A 19 1.15 -0.35 -4.30
C ALA A 19 2.04 0.85 -3.95
N TYR A 20 1.53 2.07 -4.16
CA TYR A 20 2.20 3.31 -3.78
C TYR A 20 2.51 3.38 -2.29
N LEU A 21 1.57 2.97 -1.42
CA LEU A 21 1.77 2.92 0.04
C LEU A 21 2.88 1.94 0.49
N TYR A 22 3.30 1.02 -0.40
CA TYR A 22 4.50 0.21 -0.22
C TYR A 22 5.75 0.87 -0.82
N VAL A 23 5.71 1.25 -2.11
CA VAL A 23 6.94 1.60 -2.88
C VAL A 23 7.27 3.09 -2.91
N LYS A 24 6.32 3.96 -2.56
CA LYS A 24 6.45 5.43 -2.56
C LYS A 24 6.94 6.01 -3.90
N ASN A 25 6.52 5.40 -5.02
CA ASN A 25 6.77 5.87 -6.38
C ASN A 25 5.56 5.49 -7.25
N TRP A 26 4.95 6.49 -7.89
CA TRP A 26 3.72 6.30 -8.67
C TRP A 26 3.93 5.44 -9.91
N SER A 27 4.97 5.73 -10.70
CA SER A 27 5.31 4.93 -11.89
C SER A 27 5.58 3.47 -11.53
N THR A 28 6.36 3.21 -10.47
CA THR A 28 6.58 1.84 -9.99
C THR A 28 5.30 1.19 -9.48
N ALA A 29 4.41 1.94 -8.83
CA ALA A 29 3.14 1.43 -8.34
C ALA A 29 2.21 1.03 -9.51
N GLU A 30 2.16 1.84 -10.56
CA GLU A 30 1.44 1.52 -11.81
C GLU A 30 2.00 0.28 -12.49
N ASP A 31 3.33 0.18 -12.63
CA ASP A 31 3.98 -0.99 -13.21
C ASP A 31 3.63 -2.27 -12.44
N ILE A 32 3.71 -2.22 -11.11
CA ILE A 32 3.32 -3.35 -10.23
C ILE A 32 1.88 -3.78 -10.49
N VAL A 33 0.95 -2.83 -10.59
CA VAL A 33 -0.47 -3.14 -10.79
C VAL A 33 -0.74 -3.70 -12.18
N GLN A 34 -0.07 -3.17 -13.21
CA GLN A 34 -0.13 -3.76 -14.55
C GLN A 34 0.33 -5.21 -14.54
N GLU A 35 1.45 -5.52 -13.90
CA GLU A 35 1.92 -6.90 -13.78
C GLU A 35 0.96 -7.80 -12.97
N VAL A 36 0.29 -7.25 -11.95
CA VAL A 36 -0.74 -7.96 -11.18
C VAL A 36 -1.91 -8.34 -12.07
N PHE A 37 -2.45 -7.42 -12.87
CA PHE A 37 -3.54 -7.72 -13.79
C PHE A 37 -3.12 -8.74 -14.84
N VAL A 38 -1.94 -8.58 -15.46
CA VAL A 38 -1.41 -9.58 -16.41
C VAL A 38 -1.34 -10.96 -15.75
N THR A 39 -0.79 -11.04 -14.54
CA THR A 39 -0.69 -12.30 -13.79
C THR A 39 -2.07 -12.88 -13.47
N TYR A 40 -3.02 -12.04 -13.07
CA TYR A 40 -4.38 -12.44 -12.74
C TYR A 40 -5.09 -13.01 -13.96
N PHE A 41 -5.09 -12.31 -15.10
CA PHE A 41 -5.78 -12.77 -16.31
C PHE A 41 -5.12 -14.02 -16.93
N GLN A 42 -3.80 -14.21 -16.74
CA GLN A 42 -3.12 -15.45 -17.13
C GLN A 42 -3.48 -16.66 -16.25
N LYS A 43 -3.96 -16.43 -15.03
CA LYS A 43 -4.20 -17.46 -14.01
C LYS A 43 -5.58 -17.31 -13.36
N SER A 44 -6.54 -16.73 -14.08
CA SER A 44 -7.85 -16.37 -13.51
C SER A 44 -8.64 -17.61 -13.12
N ASP A 45 -8.36 -18.74 -13.76
CA ASP A 45 -8.85 -20.08 -13.43
C ASP A 45 -8.43 -20.58 -12.03
N GLN A 46 -7.36 -20.02 -11.47
CA GLN A 46 -6.88 -20.38 -10.12
C GLN A 46 -7.58 -19.61 -9.00
N PHE A 47 -8.40 -18.60 -9.33
CA PHE A 47 -9.17 -17.86 -8.35
C PHE A 47 -10.37 -18.68 -7.89
N ARG A 48 -10.32 -19.17 -6.64
CA ARG A 48 -11.30 -20.12 -6.07
C ARG A 48 -12.58 -19.48 -5.52
N ASN A 49 -12.77 -18.16 -5.67
CA ASN A 49 -13.88 -17.39 -5.07
C ASN A 49 -14.00 -17.55 -3.53
N GLU A 50 -12.91 -17.91 -2.85
CA GLU A 50 -12.88 -18.04 -1.38
C GLU A 50 -12.78 -16.68 -0.67
N ALA A 51 -12.47 -15.61 -1.43
CA ALA A 51 -12.45 -14.22 -1.00
C ALA A 51 -12.99 -13.34 -2.13
N SER A 52 -13.27 -12.07 -1.85
CA SER A 52 -13.65 -11.11 -2.89
C SER A 52 -12.51 -10.94 -3.91
N LEU A 53 -12.84 -10.62 -5.17
CA LEU A 53 -11.83 -10.32 -6.19
C LEU A 53 -10.92 -9.16 -5.75
N LYS A 54 -11.50 -8.13 -5.13
CA LYS A 54 -10.77 -6.99 -4.55
C LYS A 54 -9.70 -7.49 -3.57
N THR A 55 -10.07 -8.32 -2.60
CA THR A 55 -9.16 -8.91 -1.60
C THR A 55 -8.04 -9.72 -2.26
N TYR A 56 -8.37 -10.51 -3.28
CA TYR A 56 -7.40 -11.30 -4.03
C TYR A 56 -6.37 -10.43 -4.75
N LEU A 57 -6.83 -9.40 -5.47
CA LEU A 57 -5.97 -8.44 -6.17
C LEU A 57 -5.14 -7.58 -5.22
N THR A 58 -5.70 -7.14 -4.08
CA THR A 58 -4.95 -6.44 -3.03
C THR A 58 -3.79 -7.29 -2.54
N LYS A 59 -4.04 -8.58 -2.26
CA LYS A 59 -3.03 -9.53 -1.80
C LYS A 59 -1.93 -9.75 -2.83
N MET A 60 -2.28 -9.91 -4.11
CA MET A 60 -1.31 -10.01 -5.20
C MET A 60 -0.45 -8.75 -5.30
N THR A 61 -1.07 -7.58 -5.21
CA THR A 61 -0.41 -6.26 -5.26
C THR A 61 0.56 -6.05 -4.11
N ALA A 62 0.12 -6.29 -2.88
CA ALA A 62 0.96 -6.19 -1.69
C ALA A 62 2.16 -7.14 -1.74
N ASN A 63 1.96 -8.38 -2.21
CA ASN A 63 3.06 -9.33 -2.40
C ASN A 63 4.06 -8.84 -3.44
N ARG A 64 3.59 -8.43 -4.62
CA ARG A 64 4.47 -7.93 -5.70
C ARG A 64 5.26 -6.69 -5.27
N ALA A 65 4.62 -5.77 -4.56
CA ALA A 65 5.29 -4.58 -4.02
C ALA A 65 6.35 -4.93 -2.98
N LYS A 66 6.09 -5.89 -2.09
CA LYS A 66 7.10 -6.41 -1.15
C LYS A 66 8.27 -7.07 -1.86
N ASP A 67 8.01 -7.86 -2.89
CA ASP A 67 9.05 -8.52 -3.66
C ASP A 67 9.91 -7.52 -4.44
N TYR A 68 9.28 -6.48 -5.01
CA TYR A 68 9.99 -5.33 -5.60
C TYR A 68 10.93 -4.69 -4.57
N LEU A 69 10.43 -4.34 -3.37
CA LEU A 69 11.25 -3.73 -2.31
C LEU A 69 12.38 -4.63 -1.81
N ARG A 70 12.16 -5.95 -1.71
CA ARG A 70 13.21 -6.92 -1.37
C ARG A 70 14.29 -6.96 -2.44
N SER A 71 13.90 -7.05 -3.72
CA SER A 71 14.82 -7.03 -4.84
C SER A 71 15.59 -5.72 -4.92
N TRP A 72 14.93 -4.60 -4.61
CA TRP A 72 15.54 -3.28 -4.56
C TRP A 72 16.54 -3.15 -3.42
N LYS A 73 16.23 -3.69 -2.24
CA LYS A 73 17.16 -3.74 -1.10
C LYS A 73 18.43 -4.50 -1.46
N HIS A 74 18.30 -5.66 -2.12
CA HIS A 74 19.44 -6.42 -2.63
C HIS A 74 20.21 -5.70 -3.74
N LYS A 75 19.54 -4.93 -4.59
CA LYS A 75 20.20 -4.07 -5.59
C LYS A 75 20.90 -2.88 -4.94
N LYS A 76 20.34 -2.28 -3.89
CA LYS A 76 20.92 -1.13 -3.18
C LYS A 76 22.29 -1.46 -2.57
N ASP A 77 22.47 -2.67 -2.05
CA ASP A 77 23.77 -3.15 -1.54
C ASP A 77 24.85 -3.22 -2.64
N VAL A 78 24.48 -3.19 -3.92
CA VAL A 78 25.38 -3.18 -5.09
C VAL A 78 25.45 -1.80 -5.77
N LEU A 79 24.43 -0.95 -5.60
CA LEU A 79 24.24 0.30 -6.36
C LEU A 79 24.56 1.58 -5.59
N PHE A 80 25.13 1.50 -4.38
CA PHE A 80 25.41 2.67 -3.53
C PHE A 80 26.49 3.62 -4.08
N ASP A 81 27.03 3.37 -5.27
CA ASP A 81 28.15 4.14 -5.85
C ASP A 81 27.76 5.06 -7.02
N THR A 82 26.49 5.26 -7.40
CA THR A 82 26.24 6.04 -8.64
C THR A 82 25.08 7.03 -8.69
N ILE A 83 23.87 6.85 -8.15
CA ILE A 83 22.77 7.72 -8.62
C ILE A 83 21.80 8.13 -7.51
N PHE A 84 22.00 9.32 -6.95
CA PHE A 84 21.03 10.01 -6.11
C PHE A 84 20.49 11.23 -6.86
N THR A 85 19.41 11.06 -7.64
CA THR A 85 18.51 12.18 -7.99
C THR A 85 17.23 11.72 -8.70
N SER A 86 16.13 12.42 -8.36
CA SER A 86 14.92 12.67 -9.14
C SER A 86 13.63 11.99 -8.64
N ALA A 87 12.77 12.81 -8.03
CA ALA A 87 11.33 12.58 -7.98
C ALA A 87 10.63 13.95 -8.16
N LYS A 88 10.00 14.15 -9.31
CA LYS A 88 9.05 15.24 -9.61
C LYS A 88 7.91 14.71 -10.49
N GLY A 89 6.70 15.23 -10.24
CA GLY A 89 5.49 15.13 -11.09
C GLY A 89 4.41 14.24 -10.47
N ALA A 90 3.13 14.63 -10.36
CA ALA A 90 2.41 15.79 -10.89
C ALA A 90 1.19 16.13 -9.99
N GLU A 91 0.76 17.39 -10.06
CA GLU A 91 -0.41 18.00 -9.41
C GLU A 91 -1.71 17.63 -10.14
N GLU A 92 -2.78 17.25 -9.43
CA GLU A 92 -4.19 17.56 -9.78
C GLU A 92 -5.20 16.96 -8.80
N VAL A 93 -6.04 17.82 -8.16
CA VAL A 93 -7.29 17.61 -7.37
C VAL A 93 -7.24 18.22 -5.94
N VAL A 94 -7.30 19.55 -5.89
CA VAL A 94 -6.75 20.42 -4.81
C VAL A 94 -7.47 20.42 -3.44
N LEU A 95 -8.67 19.86 -3.23
CA LEU A 95 -9.34 19.95 -1.91
C LEU A 95 -9.46 18.63 -1.12
N GLU A 96 -9.63 17.49 -1.77
CA GLU A 96 -9.51 16.18 -1.10
C GLU A 96 -8.03 15.76 -0.94
N GLN A 97 -7.14 16.36 -1.72
CA GLN A 97 -5.70 16.08 -1.71
C GLN A 97 -4.99 16.52 -0.45
N GLU A 98 -5.38 17.61 0.20
CA GLU A 98 -4.66 18.07 1.39
C GLU A 98 -4.82 17.06 2.53
N GLN A 99 -6.06 16.64 2.82
CA GLN A 99 -6.33 15.62 3.84
C GLN A 99 -5.73 14.26 3.48
N LEU A 100 -5.82 13.86 2.21
CA LEU A 100 -5.21 12.61 1.74
C LEU A 100 -3.68 12.67 1.72
N ALA A 101 -3.07 13.81 1.41
CA ALA A 101 -1.61 13.99 1.40
C ALA A 101 -1.06 14.03 2.82
N THR A 102 -1.76 14.66 3.76
CA THR A 102 -1.41 14.63 5.19
C THR A 102 -1.53 13.21 5.74
N LEU A 103 -2.63 12.51 5.43
CA LEU A 103 -2.79 11.10 5.81
C LEU A 103 -1.69 10.22 5.21
N GLU A 104 -1.34 10.43 3.94
CA GLU A 104 -0.25 9.70 3.29
C GLU A 104 1.11 10.00 3.90
N LYS A 105 1.43 11.27 4.14
CA LYS A 105 2.65 11.69 4.81
C LYS A 105 2.78 10.93 6.12
N ASN A 106 1.75 10.95 6.96
CA ASN A 106 1.73 10.30 8.27
C ASN A 106 1.76 8.76 8.17
N LEU A 107 1.07 8.17 7.19
CA LEU A 107 1.22 6.74 6.90
C LEU A 107 2.66 6.40 6.49
N PHE A 108 3.33 7.23 5.69
CA PHE A 108 4.71 6.99 5.28
C PHE A 108 5.73 7.14 6.40
N GLN A 109 5.40 7.87 7.48
CA GLN A 109 6.22 7.93 8.69
C GLN A 109 6.16 6.61 9.48
N LEU A 110 5.06 5.86 9.39
CA LEU A 110 4.96 4.55 10.05
C LEU A 110 5.93 3.54 9.44
N PRO A 111 6.70 2.79 10.25
CA PRO A 111 7.37 1.58 9.79
C PRO A 111 6.41 0.61 9.08
N LEU A 112 6.87 -0.04 8.01
CA LEU A 112 6.04 -0.95 7.19
C LEU A 112 5.31 -2.01 8.03
N LYS A 113 5.96 -2.54 9.08
CA LYS A 113 5.38 -3.52 10.02
C LYS A 113 4.11 -3.04 10.74
N TYR A 114 3.87 -1.72 10.83
CA TYR A 114 2.69 -1.10 11.42
C TYR A 114 1.71 -0.60 10.34
N ARG A 115 2.25 -0.03 9.25
CA ARG A 115 1.45 0.43 8.10
C ARG A 115 0.70 -0.72 7.42
N GLU A 116 1.38 -1.82 7.12
CA GLU A 116 0.81 -2.94 6.36
C GLU A 116 -0.44 -3.57 7.02
N PRO A 117 -0.44 -3.93 8.33
CA PRO A 117 -1.67 -4.38 8.99
C PRO A 117 -2.80 -3.35 8.95
N LEU A 118 -2.48 -2.05 9.04
CA LEU A 118 -3.47 -0.97 9.00
C LEU A 118 -4.12 -0.89 7.63
N LEU A 119 -3.35 -1.01 6.54
CA LEU A 119 -3.88 -1.06 5.18
C LEU A 119 -4.79 -2.27 4.98
N LEU A 120 -4.35 -3.47 5.37
CA LEU A 120 -5.16 -4.68 5.22
C LEU A 120 -6.47 -4.62 6.02
N PHE A 121 -6.44 -4.04 7.22
CA PHE A 121 -7.62 -3.95 8.08
C PHE A 121 -8.63 -2.89 7.60
N TYR A 122 -8.16 -1.70 7.24
CA TYR A 122 -9.04 -0.57 6.92
C TYR A 122 -9.39 -0.43 5.44
N TYR A 123 -8.49 -0.81 4.53
CA TYR A 123 -8.71 -0.67 3.09
C TYR A 123 -9.19 -1.96 2.44
N ASP A 124 -8.67 -3.10 2.90
CA ASP A 124 -9.01 -4.43 2.37
C ASP A 124 -10.06 -5.17 3.21
N GLU A 125 -10.54 -4.53 4.29
CA GLU A 125 -11.58 -5.03 5.21
C GLU A 125 -11.28 -6.43 5.78
N GLN A 126 -10.00 -6.83 5.81
CA GLN A 126 -9.60 -8.13 6.33
C GLN A 126 -9.78 -8.20 7.84
N SER A 127 -10.30 -9.32 8.32
CA SER A 127 -10.35 -9.63 9.74
C SER A 127 -8.94 -9.81 10.32
N ILE A 128 -8.82 -9.67 11.65
CA ILE A 128 -7.55 -9.87 12.34
C ILE A 128 -6.98 -11.27 12.10
N ALA A 129 -7.84 -12.29 11.99
CA ALA A 129 -7.44 -13.66 11.71
C ALA A 129 -6.87 -13.82 10.29
N GLU A 130 -7.51 -13.19 9.29
CA GLU A 130 -7.01 -13.20 7.90
C GLU A 130 -5.66 -12.47 7.79
N ILE A 131 -5.53 -11.32 8.45
CA ILE A 131 -4.26 -10.56 8.48
C ILE A 131 -3.17 -11.37 9.19
N ALA A 132 -3.50 -12.03 10.29
CA ALA A 132 -2.58 -12.89 11.04
C ALA A 132 -2.05 -14.03 10.17
N SER A 133 -2.97 -14.73 9.49
CA SER A 133 -2.65 -15.77 8.52
C SER A 133 -1.79 -15.24 7.37
N TYR A 134 -2.19 -14.11 6.76
CA TYR A 134 -1.51 -13.51 5.62
C TYR A 134 -0.08 -13.04 5.95
N LEU A 135 0.10 -12.38 7.09
CA LEU A 135 1.40 -11.85 7.53
C LEU A 135 2.25 -12.89 8.28
N GLN A 136 1.74 -14.11 8.48
CA GLN A 136 2.36 -15.17 9.28
C GLN A 136 2.68 -14.71 10.71
N LEU A 137 1.69 -14.10 11.36
CA LEU A 137 1.76 -13.58 12.72
C LEU A 137 0.65 -14.22 13.57
N ASN A 138 0.77 -14.14 14.90
CA ASN A 138 -0.39 -14.41 15.76
C ASN A 138 -1.32 -13.18 15.81
N GLU A 139 -2.61 -13.43 16.06
CA GLU A 139 -3.63 -12.36 16.13
C GLU A 139 -3.29 -11.27 17.17
N ASN A 140 -2.68 -11.65 18.30
CA ASN A 140 -2.28 -10.69 19.34
C ASN A 140 -1.22 -9.71 18.83
N THR A 141 -0.31 -10.17 17.97
CA THR A 141 0.71 -9.34 17.31
C THR A 141 0.07 -8.40 16.31
N VAL A 142 -0.93 -8.87 15.54
CA VAL A 142 -1.71 -8.01 14.64
C VAL A 142 -2.45 -6.93 15.42
N LYS A 143 -3.19 -7.29 16.48
CA LYS A 143 -3.88 -6.34 17.39
C LYS A 143 -2.90 -5.31 17.97
N THR A 144 -1.73 -5.77 18.41
CA THR A 144 -0.69 -4.90 18.97
C THR A 144 -0.13 -3.95 17.91
N ARG A 145 0.15 -4.44 16.70
CA ARG A 145 0.65 -3.61 15.58
C ARG A 145 -0.38 -2.57 15.16
N LEU A 146 -1.66 -2.95 15.05
CA LEU A 146 -2.76 -2.03 14.76
C LEU A 146 -2.90 -0.95 15.84
N ARG A 147 -2.86 -1.34 17.12
CA ARG A 147 -2.91 -0.37 18.24
C ARG A 147 -1.73 0.60 18.19
N ARG A 148 -0.52 0.11 17.98
CA ARG A 148 0.69 0.95 17.87
C ARG A 148 0.64 1.88 16.64
N ALA A 149 0.15 1.38 15.50
CA ALA A 149 -0.03 2.19 14.30
C ALA A 149 -1.00 3.35 14.54
N LYS A 150 -2.16 3.09 15.18
CA LYS A 150 -3.13 4.14 15.55
C LYS A 150 -2.55 5.17 16.51
N GLN A 151 -1.79 4.72 17.51
CA GLN A 151 -1.15 5.62 18.47
C GLN A 151 -0.15 6.55 17.79
N GLN A 152 0.72 6.02 16.93
CA GLN A 152 1.69 6.83 16.20
C GLN A 152 1.04 7.79 15.21
N LEU A 153 -0.01 7.36 14.50
CA LEU A 153 -0.76 8.28 13.63
C LEU A 153 -1.38 9.42 14.44
N LYS A 154 -1.95 9.12 15.62
CA LYS A 154 -2.51 10.15 16.49
C LYS A 154 -1.44 11.16 16.92
N GLU A 155 -0.27 10.70 17.34
CA GLU A 155 0.87 11.56 17.70
C GLU A 155 1.29 12.46 16.53
N PHE A 156 1.38 11.92 15.31
CA PHE A 156 1.72 12.72 14.12
C PHE A 156 0.69 13.81 13.80
N PHE A 157 -0.61 13.53 13.99
CA PHE A 157 -1.65 14.54 13.77
C PHE A 157 -1.65 15.61 14.87
N GLU A 158 -1.41 15.24 16.14
CA GLU A 158 -1.32 16.19 17.26
C GLU A 158 -0.10 17.14 17.11
N GLU A 159 1.04 16.64 16.66
CA GLU A 159 2.24 17.46 16.38
C GLU A 159 2.02 18.44 15.21
N GLU A 160 1.31 18.02 14.15
CA GLU A 160 0.98 18.90 13.02
C GLU A 160 0.00 20.01 13.42
N ASP A 161 -0.99 19.72 14.27
CA ASP A 161 -1.94 20.72 14.77
C ASP A 161 -1.24 21.76 15.67
N GLU A 162 -0.25 21.36 16.47
CA GLU A 162 0.56 22.29 17.30
C GLU A 162 1.48 23.21 16.47
N GLU A 163 2.06 22.71 15.37
CA GLU A 163 2.88 23.51 14.44
C GLU A 163 2.05 24.55 13.66
N VAL A 164 0.78 24.26 13.38
CA VAL A 164 -0.13 25.21 12.69
C VAL A 164 -0.60 26.32 13.61
N VAL A 165 -0.79 26.05 14.91
CA VAL A 165 -1.19 27.07 15.91
C VAL A 165 -0.02 27.96 16.35
N SER A 166 1.21 27.51 16.14
CA SER A 166 2.44 28.20 16.55
C SER A 166 3.07 29.10 15.47
N ASN A 167 2.52 29.11 14.24
CA ASN A 167 2.93 29.96 13.11
C ASN A 167 1.87 31.02 12.80
#